data_AF-A0A257PZW6-F1
#
_entry.id   AF-A0A257PZW6-F1
#
_cell.length_a   1.000
_cell.length_b   1.000
_cell.length_c   1.000
_cell.angle_alpha   90.00
_cell.angle_beta   90.00
_cell.angle_gamma   90.00
#
_symmetry.space_group_name_H-M   'P 1'
#
loop_
_entity.id
_entity.type
_entity.pdbx_description
1 polymer ?
#
loop_
_entity_poly.entity_id
_entity_poly.type
_entity_poly.pdbx_seq_one_letter_code
_entity_poly.pdbx_strand_id
1 'polypeptide(L)'
;MARKISYDLVGVDLADLASQVQAFLEQQPVSYPIWTDPGGRGKSRLTTLFEKTGDFAVPPTIFVGRRGIIKAMYVGKLTATTPAVTSRKSRVHNS
;
A
#
# COMPACT_ATOMS: atom_id res chain seq x y z
N MET A 1 -12.75 26.46 -6.92
CA MET A 1 -11.58 25.98 -6.15
C MET A 1 -11.56 24.45 -6.16
N ALA A 2 -10.46 23.82 -6.60
CA ALA A 2 -10.30 22.37 -6.50
C ALA A 2 -9.90 21.98 -5.07
N ARG A 3 -10.55 20.95 -4.51
CA ARG A 3 -10.23 20.45 -3.17
C ARG A 3 -8.86 19.74 -3.23
N LYS A 4 -7.86 20.23 -2.47
CA LYS A 4 -6.57 19.55 -2.31
C LYS A 4 -6.82 18.20 -1.65
N ILE A 5 -6.51 17.10 -2.35
CA ILE A 5 -6.50 15.78 -1.75
C ILE A 5 -5.14 15.59 -1.09
N SER A 6 -5.14 15.25 0.20
CA SER A 6 -3.95 14.88 0.96
C SER A 6 -3.95 13.37 1.17
N TYR A 7 -2.79 12.76 1.04
CA TYR A 7 -2.56 11.34 1.30
C TYR A 7 -1.48 11.23 2.38
N ASP A 8 -1.67 10.28 3.29
CA ASP A 8 -0.58 9.78 4.13
C ASP A 8 0.01 8.56 3.43
N LEU A 9 1.34 8.44 3.42
CA LEU A 9 2.06 7.35 2.78
C LEU A 9 2.76 6.52 3.85
N VAL A 10 2.59 5.21 3.76
CA VAL A 10 3.30 4.23 4.59
C VAL A 10 3.80 3.13 3.66
N GLY A 11 5.09 2.80 3.76
CA GLY A 11 5.65 1.61 3.12
C GLY A 11 5.37 0.39 3.99
N VAL A 12 5.13 -0.77 3.36
CA VAL A 12 5.05 -2.04 4.08
C VAL A 12 6.08 -2.97 3.50
N ASP A 13 7.04 -3.34 4.33
CA ASP A 13 8.02 -4.36 4.02
C ASP A 13 7.43 -5.74 4.36
N LEU A 14 7.66 -6.74 3.50
CA LEU A 14 7.00 -8.03 3.56
C LEU A 14 8.01 -9.12 3.88
N ALA A 15 7.78 -9.83 4.99
CA ALA A 15 8.54 -11.01 5.41
C ALA A 15 10.02 -10.81 5.76
N ASP A 16 10.62 -9.64 5.60
CA ASP A 16 11.99 -9.40 6.07
C ASP A 16 12.05 -9.11 7.58
N LEU A 17 13.22 -9.37 8.16
CA LEU A 17 13.51 -9.01 9.54
C LEU A 17 13.64 -7.50 9.66
N ALA A 18 13.09 -6.92 10.72
CA ALA A 18 13.17 -5.48 10.98
C ALA A 18 14.61 -4.93 10.95
N SER A 19 15.60 -5.72 11.38
CA SER A 19 17.02 -5.34 11.31
C SER A 19 17.57 -5.20 9.89
N GLN A 20 17.13 -6.06 8.96
CA GLN A 20 17.53 -6.00 7.55
C GLN A 20 16.88 -4.81 6.86
N VAL A 21 15.59 -4.58 7.14
CA VAL A 21 14.86 -3.40 6.66
C VAL A 21 15.53 -2.14 7.16
N GLN A 22 15.86 -2.06 8.46
CA GLN A 22 16.54 -0.90 9.03
C GLN A 22 17.89 -0.63 8.36
N ALA A 23 18.73 -1.65 8.19
CA ALA A 23 20.03 -1.51 7.51
C ALA A 23 19.89 -1.03 6.06
N PHE A 24 18.86 -1.47 5.33
CA PHE A 24 18.56 -0.98 3.99
C PHE A 24 18.13 0.50 4.01
N LEU A 25 17.29 0.89 4.96
CA LEU A 25 16.78 2.26 5.08
C LEU A 25 17.86 3.27 5.45
N GLU A 26 18.91 2.86 6.17
CA GLU A 26 20.08 3.72 6.42
C GLU A 26 20.83 4.11 5.13
N GLN A 27 20.63 3.36 4.04
CA GLN A 27 21.29 3.57 2.75
C GLN A 27 20.39 4.26 1.71
N GLN A 28 19.09 4.39 1.98
CA GLN A 28 18.11 4.89 1.01
C GLN A 28 17.43 6.17 1.49
N PRO A 29 17.16 7.14 0.60
CA PRO A 29 16.52 8.39 0.97
C PRO A 29 14.99 8.22 1.10
N VAL A 30 14.54 7.38 2.04
CA VAL A 30 13.11 7.19 2.33
C VAL A 30 12.70 8.08 3.50
N SER A 31 11.74 8.97 3.26
CA SER A 31 11.28 9.96 4.26
C SER A 31 9.91 9.65 4.87
N TYR A 32 9.25 8.57 4.43
CA TYR A 32 7.93 8.15 4.94
C TYR A 32 8.06 6.95 5.88
N PRO A 33 7.12 6.77 6.83
CA PRO A 33 7.15 5.63 7.74
C PRO A 33 7.09 4.29 7.01
N ILE A 34 7.81 3.28 7.52
CA ILE A 34 7.75 1.91 7.03
C ILE A 34 7.32 0.98 8.17
N TRP A 35 6.36 0.11 7.87
CA TRP A 35 5.94 -0.98 8.75
C TRP A 35 6.47 -2.29 8.21
N THR A 36 6.82 -3.20 9.10
CA THR A 36 7.19 -4.58 8.74
C THR A 36 5.97 -5.47 8.94
N ASP A 37 5.55 -6.18 7.90
CA ASP A 37 4.56 -7.24 7.99
C ASP A 37 5.30 -8.59 8.06
N PRO A 38 5.51 -9.14 9.27
CA PRO A 38 6.23 -10.39 9.41
C PRO A 38 5.47 -11.52 8.68
N GLY A 39 6.23 -12.47 8.14
CA GLY A 39 5.67 -13.65 7.47
C GLY A 39 4.62 -14.35 8.34
N GLY A 40 3.57 -14.88 7.71
CA GLY A 40 2.47 -15.54 8.41
C GLY A 40 2.95 -16.65 9.35
N ARG A 41 2.18 -16.92 10.42
CA ARG A 41 2.47 -18.04 11.33
C ARG A 41 2.23 -19.36 10.59
N GLY A 42 3.28 -20.16 10.32
CA GLY A 42 3.17 -21.53 9.83
C GLY A 42 3.88 -21.79 8.49
N LYS A 43 3.33 -22.70 7.66
CA LYS A 43 3.86 -23.07 6.33
C LYS A 43 3.43 -22.12 5.19
N SER A 44 2.66 -21.09 5.51
CA SER A 44 2.20 -20.09 4.53
C SER A 44 3.39 -19.24 4.10
N ARG A 45 3.62 -19.15 2.79
CA ARG A 45 4.62 -18.22 2.22
C ARG A 45 4.10 -16.78 2.18
N LEU A 46 2.86 -16.55 2.62
CA LEU A 46 2.19 -15.26 2.57
C LEU A 46 2.36 -14.52 3.90
N THR A 47 2.50 -13.20 3.83
CA THR A 47 2.48 -12.33 5.01
C THR A 47 1.04 -12.11 5.48
N THR A 48 0.86 -11.59 6.70
CA THR A 48 -0.47 -11.39 7.30
C THR A 48 -1.33 -10.44 6.44
N LEU A 49 -0.73 -9.44 5.82
CA LEU A 49 -1.42 -8.51 4.92
C LEU A 49 -1.94 -9.24 3.68
N PHE A 50 -1.17 -10.15 3.07
CA PHE A 50 -1.59 -10.87 1.87
C PHE A 50 -2.67 -11.89 2.16
N GLU A 51 -2.61 -12.56 3.32
CA GLU A 51 -3.70 -13.43 3.79
C GLU A 51 -5.02 -12.67 3.93
N LYS A 52 -4.98 -11.41 4.38
CA LYS A 52 -6.18 -10.59 4.58
C LYS A 52 -6.69 -9.89 3.33
N THR A 53 -5.82 -9.65 2.35
CA THR A 53 -6.15 -8.84 1.18
C THR A 53 -6.46 -9.69 -0.06
N GLY A 54 -6.07 -10.97 -0.07
CA GLY A 54 -6.47 -11.94 -1.11
C GLY A 54 -5.34 -12.40 -2.03
N ASP A 55 -4.12 -12.57 -1.50
CA ASP A 55 -2.92 -13.10 -2.18
C ASP A 55 -2.54 -12.34 -3.47
N PHE A 56 -1.72 -11.28 -3.33
CA PHE A 56 -1.31 -10.42 -4.44
C PHE A 56 0.16 -10.59 -4.81
N ALA A 57 0.47 -10.41 -6.09
CA ALA A 57 1.86 -10.28 -6.55
C ALA A 57 2.49 -8.95 -6.10
N VAL A 58 3.82 -8.99 -5.90
CA VAL A 58 4.64 -7.85 -5.43
C VAL A 58 5.18 -7.05 -6.63
N PRO A 59 5.26 -5.71 -6.56
CA PRO A 59 4.80 -4.83 -5.48
C PRO A 59 3.33 -4.41 -5.64
N PRO A 60 2.49 -4.53 -4.60
CA PRO A 60 1.16 -3.93 -4.62
C PRO A 60 1.20 -2.49 -4.10
N THR A 61 0.27 -1.66 -4.58
CA THR A 61 -0.11 -0.37 -3.98
C THR A 61 -1.57 -0.41 -3.58
N ILE A 62 -1.86 -0.16 -2.31
CA ILE A 62 -3.23 -0.19 -1.76
C ILE A 62 -3.65 1.23 -1.41
N PHE A 63 -4.78 1.68 -1.97
CA PHE A 63 -5.40 2.96 -1.61
C PHE A 63 -6.49 2.71 -0.58
N VAL A 64 -6.33 3.29 0.60
CA VAL A 64 -7.30 3.17 1.69
C VAL A 64 -8.03 4.50 1.87
N GLY A 65 -9.36 4.47 1.85
CA GLY A 65 -10.19 5.65 2.10
C GLY A 65 -10.24 5.99 3.60
N ARG A 66 -10.67 7.21 3.94
CA ARG A 66 -10.73 7.74 5.32
C ARG A 66 -11.46 6.87 6.37
N ARG A 67 -12.25 5.89 5.95
CA ARG A 67 -12.99 4.96 6.82
C ARG A 67 -12.31 3.59 6.95
N GLY A 68 -11.03 3.46 6.55
CA GLY A 68 -10.32 2.19 6.51
C GLY A 68 -10.75 1.25 5.37
N ILE A 69 -11.54 1.75 4.41
CA ILE A 69 -12.08 0.93 3.31
C ILE A 69 -11.10 0.98 2.13
N ILE A 70 -10.64 -0.18 1.66
CA ILE A 70 -9.84 -0.31 0.44
C ILE A 70 -10.65 0.24 -0.75
N LYS A 71 -10.06 1.20 -1.47
CA LYS A 71 -10.67 1.86 -2.64
C LYS A 71 -10.10 1.36 -3.96
N ALA A 72 -8.83 0.98 -3.97
CA ALA A 72 -8.16 0.41 -5.12
C ALA A 72 -6.94 -0.39 -4.67
N MET A 73 -6.57 -1.39 -5.45
CA MET A 73 -5.33 -2.13 -5.34
C MET A 73 -4.72 -2.22 -6.74
N TYR A 74 -3.42 -1.95 -6.83
CA TYR A 74 -2.66 -2.04 -8.07
C TYR A 74 -1.47 -2.94 -7.84
N VAL A 75 -1.14 -3.75 -8.84
CA VAL A 75 0.05 -4.60 -8.82
C VAL A 75 1.00 -4.12 -9.91
N GLY A 76 2.28 -3.98 -9.56
CA GLY A 76 3.32 -3.51 -10.47
C GLY A 76 3.52 -1.99 -10.43
N LYS A 77 4.10 -1.44 -11.50
CA LYS A 77 4.55 -0.04 -11.54
C LYS A 77 3.37 0.93 -11.54
N LEU A 78 3.33 1.82 -10.54
CA LEU A 78 2.47 3.01 -10.60
C LEU A 78 2.97 3.96 -11.69
N THR A 79 2.05 4.42 -12.53
CA THR A 79 2.32 5.50 -13.48
C THR A 79 1.61 6.76 -13.00
N ALA A 80 2.04 7.94 -13.47
CA ALA A 80 1.44 9.22 -13.06
C ALA A 80 -0.08 9.32 -13.33
N THR A 81 -0.63 8.48 -14.22
CA THR A 81 -2.06 8.39 -14.51
C THR A 81 -2.82 7.45 -13.57
N THR A 82 -2.14 6.54 -12.88
CA THR A 82 -2.76 5.52 -12.01
C THR A 82 -3.58 6.10 -10.84
N PRO A 83 -3.15 7.14 -10.11
CA PRO A 83 -3.95 7.73 -9.04
C PRO A 83 -5.13 8.60 -9.54
N ALA A 84 -5.10 9.07 -10.80
CA ALA A 84 -6.10 10.00 -11.33
C ALA A 84 -7.41 9.33 -11.77
N VAL A 85 -7.42 8.01 -12.02
CA VAL A 85 -8.59 7.29 -12.54
C VAL A 85 -9.65 7.04 -11.46
N THR A 86 -9.23 6.86 -10.20
CA THR A 86 -10.16 6.50 -9.10
C THR A 86 -10.86 7.71 -8.50
N SER A 87 -10.25 8.90 -8.56
CA SER A 87 -10.87 10.15 -8.07
C SER A 87 -11.99 10.66 -8.97
N ARG A 88 -12.03 10.28 -10.26
CA ARG A 88 -13.15 10.58 -11.16
C ARG A 88 -14.35 9.64 -11.00
N LYS A 89 -14.15 8.39 -10.54
CA LYS A 89 -15.22 7.38 -10.53
C LYS A 89 -16.13 7.44 -9.30
N SER A 90 -15.79 8.20 -8.25
CA SER A 90 -16.64 8.32 -7.04
C SER A 90 -17.66 9.48 -7.08
N ARG A 91 -17.86 10.13 -8.23
CA ARG A 91 -18.75 11.30 -8.37
C ARG A 91 -20.01 11.05 -9.20
N VAL A 92 -20.42 9.80 -9.35
CA VAL A 92 -21.67 9.44 -10.04
C VAL A 92 -22.41 8.39 -9.21
N HIS A 93 -23.70 8.64 -8.97
CA HIS A 93 -24.67 7.93 -8.13
C HIS A 93 -24.81 8.45 -6.70
N ASN A 94 -25.46 9.61 -6.60
CA ASN A 94 -26.64 9.77 -5.74
C ASN A 94 -27.59 10.70 -6.50
N SER A 95 -28.52 10.10 -7.22
CA SER A 95 -29.75 10.69 -7.73
C SER A 95 -30.84 9.65 -7.55
#